data_AF-A0A368H4E2-F1
#
_entry.id   AF-A0A368H4E2-F1
#
_cell.length_a   1.000
_cell.length_b   1.000
_cell.length_c   1.000
_cell.angle_alpha   90.00
_cell.angle_beta   90.00
_cell.angle_gamma   90.00
#
_symmetry.space_group_name_H-M   'P 1'
#
loop_
_entity.id
_entity.type
_entity.pdbx_description
1 polymer ?
#
loop_
_entity_poly.entity_id
_entity_poly.type
_entity_poly.pdbx_seq_one_letter_code
_entity_poly.pdbx_strand_id
1 'polypeptide(L)'
;MQYAVVFFRQSGKAGVVPRADVEGEFKVQATVKARWEGRMQSAKIIFIGSKRLCESKMGHLTAAGQLIDDDIDVGSLEEDSPSRSISNTPSHRGVNEYLERLREEIMSKLDEIENRMPSRSFGIDMLSEMRALREEVAKLEEMLREVLRRVPPVPEDGTETLRRN
;
A
#
# COMPACT_ATOMS: atom_id res chain seq x y z
N MET A 1 6.01 -14.25 7.01
CA MET A 1 5.83 -15.62 6.50
C MET A 1 4.93 -15.58 5.29
N GLN A 2 5.23 -16.36 4.25
CA GLN A 2 4.52 -16.38 2.98
C GLN A 2 3.57 -17.59 2.91
N TYR A 3 2.40 -17.39 2.31
CA TYR A 3 1.34 -18.38 2.16
C TYR A 3 0.96 -18.52 0.68
N ALA A 4 0.37 -19.65 0.32
CA ALA A 4 -0.20 -19.89 -1.00
C ALA A 4 -1.64 -20.37 -0.90
N VAL A 5 -2.45 -19.93 -1.85
CA VAL A 5 -3.71 -20.59 -2.21
C VAL A 5 -3.38 -21.74 -3.15
N VAL A 6 -3.76 -22.95 -2.79
CA VAL A 6 -3.53 -24.17 -3.59
C VAL A 6 -4.84 -24.86 -3.92
N PHE A 7 -4.94 -25.41 -5.13
CA PHE A 7 -6.09 -26.18 -5.60
C PHE A 7 -5.72 -27.65 -5.82
N PHE A 8 -6.43 -28.55 -5.14
CA PHE A 8 -6.22 -29.99 -5.18
C PHE A 8 -7.06 -30.62 -6.29
N ARG A 9 -6.45 -30.81 -7.47
CA ARG A 9 -7.13 -31.28 -8.69
C ARG A 9 -7.89 -32.61 -8.52
N GLN A 10 -7.50 -33.45 -7.57
CA GLN A 10 -8.15 -34.74 -7.30
C GLN A 10 -9.42 -34.64 -6.44
N SER A 11 -9.50 -33.65 -5.54
CA SER A 11 -10.62 -33.49 -4.60
C SER A 11 -11.50 -32.28 -4.91
N GLY A 12 -11.11 -31.43 -5.86
CA GLY A 12 -11.81 -30.18 -6.18
C GLY A 12 -11.76 -29.13 -5.07
N LYS A 13 -11.01 -29.39 -3.98
CA LYS A 13 -10.88 -28.48 -2.84
C LYS A 13 -9.78 -27.44 -3.11
N ALA A 14 -10.00 -26.24 -2.60
CA ALA A 14 -8.95 -25.25 -2.41
C ALA A 14 -8.56 -25.13 -0.93
N GLY A 15 -7.38 -24.58 -0.66
CA GLY A 15 -6.92 -24.30 0.69
C GLY A 15 -5.77 -23.30 0.76
N VAL A 16 -5.63 -22.63 1.90
CA VAL A 16 -4.46 -21.80 2.22
C VAL A 16 -3.43 -22.65 2.96
N VAL A 17 -2.21 -22.72 2.43
CA VAL A 17 -1.07 -23.43 3.03
C VAL A 17 0.13 -22.49 3.22
N PRO A 18 0.92 -22.63 4.29
CA PRO A 18 2.17 -21.87 4.43
C PRO A 18 3.23 -22.41 3.45
N ARG A 19 4.21 -21.56 3.10
CA ARG A 19 5.37 -21.95 2.26
C ARG A 19 6.06 -23.24 2.72
N ALA A 20 6.12 -23.49 4.03
CA ALA A 20 6.78 -24.66 4.62
C ALA A 20 6.08 -26.00 4.31
N ASP A 21 4.78 -25.97 4.01
CA ASP A 21 3.98 -27.15 3.68
C ASP A 21 3.93 -27.44 2.17
N VAL A 22 4.79 -26.79 1.36
CA VAL A 22 4.84 -26.94 -0.10
C VAL A 22 6.22 -27.43 -0.57
N GLU A 23 6.24 -28.61 -1.18
CA GLU A 23 7.40 -29.19 -1.87
C GLU A 23 7.34 -28.89 -3.37
N GLY A 24 8.42 -28.31 -3.90
CA GLY A 24 8.56 -27.93 -5.32
C GLY A 24 8.77 -26.43 -5.53
N GLU A 25 8.57 -25.99 -6.78
CA GLU A 25 8.67 -24.59 -7.18
C GLU A 25 7.51 -23.77 -6.59
N PHE A 26 7.82 -22.80 -5.74
CA PHE A 26 6.81 -21.97 -5.09
C PHE A 26 6.46 -20.74 -5.93
N LYS A 27 5.80 -20.98 -7.06
CA LYS A 27 5.41 -19.98 -8.06
C LYS A 27 3.95 -20.16 -8.47
N VAL A 28 3.27 -19.06 -8.79
CA VAL A 28 1.89 -19.10 -9.30
C VAL A 28 1.84 -19.94 -10.59
N GLN A 29 0.74 -20.69 -10.78
CA GLN A 29 0.51 -21.74 -11.78
C GLN A 29 1.35 -23.02 -11.62
N ALA A 30 2.38 -23.08 -10.77
CA ALA A 30 3.17 -24.30 -10.59
C ALA A 30 2.36 -25.45 -9.99
N THR A 31 2.65 -26.68 -10.43
CA THR A 31 2.10 -27.91 -9.82
C THR A 31 3.10 -28.45 -8.81
N VAL A 32 2.66 -28.63 -7.57
CA VAL A 32 3.48 -28.89 -6.39
C VAL A 32 2.86 -30.01 -5.54
N LYS A 33 3.60 -30.53 -4.55
CA LYS A 33 3.00 -31.31 -3.47
C LYS A 33 2.78 -30.41 -2.26
N ALA A 34 1.53 -30.26 -1.84
CA ALA A 34 1.17 -29.47 -0.68
C ALA A 34 0.62 -30.39 0.44
N ARG A 35 0.95 -30.07 1.70
CA ARG A 35 0.39 -30.74 2.87
C ARG A 35 -1.00 -30.20 3.16
N TRP A 36 -2.00 -31.08 3.18
CA TRP A 36 -3.40 -30.74 3.47
C TRP A 36 -4.07 -31.86 4.23
N GLU A 37 -4.80 -31.52 5.31
CA GLU A 37 -5.45 -32.49 6.21
C GLU A 37 -4.46 -33.60 6.67
N GLY A 38 -3.19 -33.22 6.90
CA GLY A 38 -2.11 -34.13 7.32
C GLY A 38 -1.49 -35.00 6.21
N ARG A 39 -1.93 -34.88 4.94
CA ARG A 39 -1.45 -35.69 3.81
C ARG A 39 -0.79 -34.83 2.74
N MET A 40 0.26 -35.35 2.10
CA MET A 40 0.86 -34.71 0.92
C MET A 40 0.02 -35.01 -0.31
N GLN A 41 -0.52 -33.98 -0.97
CA GLN A 41 -1.40 -34.09 -2.12
C GLN A 41 -0.90 -33.22 -3.28
N SER A 42 -1.12 -33.66 -4.52
CA SER A 42 -0.77 -32.88 -5.71
C SER A 42 -1.74 -31.71 -5.87
N ALA A 43 -1.19 -30.49 -5.96
CA ALA A 43 -1.96 -29.26 -6.00
C ALA A 43 -1.33 -28.26 -6.97
N LYS A 44 -2.14 -27.33 -7.48
CA LYS A 44 -1.68 -26.19 -8.28
C LYS A 44 -1.67 -24.93 -7.43
N ILE A 45 -0.59 -24.16 -7.44
CA ILE A 45 -0.53 -22.85 -6.77
C ILE A 45 -1.33 -21.85 -7.61
N ILE A 46 -2.34 -21.24 -7.00
CA ILE A 46 -3.24 -20.28 -7.66
C ILE A 46 -2.87 -18.84 -7.30
N PHE A 47 -2.46 -18.60 -6.06
CA PHE A 47 -2.05 -17.29 -5.57
C PHE A 47 -0.99 -17.42 -4.48
N ILE A 48 -0.13 -16.41 -4.31
CA ILE A 48 0.90 -16.34 -3.27
C ILE A 48 0.83 -14.98 -2.59
N GLY A 49 0.83 -14.94 -1.26
CA GLY A 49 0.78 -13.68 -0.53
C GLY A 49 0.91 -13.81 0.99
N SER A 50 0.34 -12.84 1.71
CA SER A 50 0.13 -12.93 3.15
C SER A 50 -1.05 -13.86 3.46
N LYS A 51 -1.11 -14.41 4.68
CA LYS A 51 -2.21 -15.29 5.10
C LYS A 51 -3.59 -14.65 4.87
N ARG A 52 -3.77 -13.40 5.30
CA ARG A 52 -5.02 -12.65 5.15
C ARG A 52 -5.45 -12.48 3.69
N LEU A 53 -4.51 -12.20 2.78
CA LEU A 53 -4.79 -12.05 1.34
C LEU A 53 -5.14 -13.40 0.69
N CYS A 54 -4.51 -14.49 1.14
CA CYS A 54 -4.85 -15.83 0.67
C CYS A 54 -6.24 -16.26 1.17
N GLU A 55 -6.58 -15.92 2.42
CA GLU A 55 -7.90 -16.19 3.01
C GLU A 55 -9.02 -15.39 2.32
N SER A 56 -8.81 -14.11 2.00
CA SER A 56 -9.81 -13.33 1.26
C SER A 56 -10.00 -13.83 -0.17
N LYS A 57 -8.92 -14.14 -0.90
CA LYS A 57 -9.01 -14.67 -2.27
C LYS A 57 -9.56 -16.11 -2.34
N MET A 58 -9.66 -16.88 -1.24
CA MET A 58 -10.36 -18.18 -1.27
C MET A 58 -11.85 -18.07 -1.60
N GLY A 59 -12.52 -16.95 -1.24
CA GLY A 59 -13.93 -16.74 -1.55
C GLY A 59 -14.23 -16.59 -3.04
N HIS A 60 -13.21 -16.27 -3.84
CA HIS A 60 -13.31 -16.02 -5.29
C HIS A 60 -12.77 -17.19 -6.12
N LEU A 61 -12.64 -18.40 -5.57
CA LEU A 61 -12.15 -19.56 -6.33
C LEU A 61 -13.30 -20.30 -7.01
N THR A 62 -13.20 -20.46 -8.32
CA THR A 62 -14.05 -21.39 -9.08
C THR A 62 -13.86 -22.84 -8.61
N ALA A 63 -14.86 -23.68 -8.85
CA ALA A 63 -14.75 -25.13 -8.71
C ALA A 63 -13.69 -25.77 -9.64
N ALA A 64 -13.19 -25.04 -10.64
CA ALA A 64 -12.10 -25.45 -11.53
C ALA A 64 -10.70 -25.09 -10.99
N GLY A 65 -10.60 -24.37 -9.87
CA GLY A 65 -9.33 -23.93 -9.29
C GLY A 65 -8.70 -22.73 -9.99
N GLN A 66 -9.45 -22.03 -10.83
CA GLN A 66 -9.12 -20.67 -11.24
C GLN A 66 -9.69 -19.70 -10.20
N LEU A 67 -8.98 -18.61 -9.91
CA LEU A 67 -9.65 -17.44 -9.36
C LEU A 67 -10.65 -16.96 -10.40
N ILE A 68 -11.89 -16.69 -9.98
CA ILE A 68 -12.73 -15.70 -10.63
C ILE A 68 -12.01 -14.39 -10.37
N ASP A 69 -11.35 -13.88 -11.40
CA ASP A 69 -10.95 -12.50 -11.44
C ASP A 69 -12.23 -11.74 -11.80
N ASP A 70 -12.98 -11.36 -10.76
CA ASP A 70 -14.05 -10.37 -10.83
C ASP A 70 -13.37 -8.98 -10.96
N ASP A 71 -13.66 -8.21 -12.03
CA ASP A 71 -13.32 -6.77 -12.13
C ASP A 71 -14.00 -6.11 -10.96
N ILE A 72 -13.16 -5.76 -10.00
CA ILE A 72 -13.34 -4.59 -9.18
C ILE A 72 -11.93 -4.01 -9.08
N ASP A 73 -11.29 -3.54 -10.17
CA ASP A 73 -9.85 -3.26 -10.02
C ASP A 73 -9.54 -2.03 -9.16
N VAL A 74 -8.85 -2.14 -8.01
CA VAL A 74 -8.71 -3.20 -6.95
C VAL A 74 -8.51 -4.74 -7.20
N GLY A 75 -7.96 -5.21 -8.33
CA GLY A 75 -8.13 -6.57 -8.93
C GLY A 75 -9.13 -6.70 -10.12
N SER A 76 -8.64 -7.16 -11.29
CA SER A 76 -9.27 -7.15 -12.63
C SER A 76 -10.31 -8.27 -12.96
N LEU A 77 -11.19 -8.03 -13.95
CA LEU A 77 -11.72 -8.99 -14.97
C LEU A 77 -10.92 -8.66 -16.24
N GLU A 78 -10.64 -9.66 -17.05
CA GLU A 78 -11.15 -9.57 -18.42
C GLU A 78 -12.19 -10.69 -18.56
N GLU A 79 -13.24 -10.41 -19.32
CA GLU A 79 -14.29 -11.38 -19.63
C GLU A 79 -13.72 -12.59 -20.39
N ASP A 80 -14.18 -13.80 -20.06
CA ASP A 80 -14.92 -14.67 -21.01
C ASP A 80 -15.29 -16.02 -20.33
N SER A 81 -16.38 -16.71 -20.63
CA SER A 81 -17.43 -16.51 -21.64
C SER A 81 -18.62 -17.43 -21.32
N PRO A 82 -19.88 -17.08 -21.66
CA PRO A 82 -20.91 -18.06 -21.98
C PRO A 82 -21.12 -18.11 -23.50
N SER A 83 -20.55 -19.12 -24.14
CA SER A 83 -20.59 -19.27 -25.59
C SER A 83 -22.02 -19.32 -26.15
N ARG A 84 -22.35 -18.39 -27.05
CA ARG A 84 -23.11 -18.71 -28.27
C ARG A 84 -23.11 -17.59 -29.33
N SER A 85 -22.88 -18.04 -30.55
CA SER A 85 -22.96 -17.33 -31.83
C SER A 85 -24.14 -16.34 -31.94
N ILE A 86 -23.89 -15.12 -32.45
CA ILE A 86 -24.50 -14.56 -33.68
C ILE A 86 -23.95 -13.15 -33.99
N SER A 87 -23.39 -13.00 -35.19
CA SER A 87 -23.23 -11.78 -36.02
C SER A 87 -22.44 -10.55 -35.52
N ASN A 88 -21.78 -9.92 -36.51
CA ASN A 88 -21.36 -8.51 -36.59
C ASN A 88 -20.22 -8.05 -35.66
N THR A 89 -19.02 -8.05 -36.22
CA THR A 89 -17.83 -7.33 -35.72
C THR A 89 -17.87 -5.84 -36.12
N PRO A 90 -17.76 -4.89 -35.17
CA PRO A 90 -17.26 -3.56 -35.44
C PRO A 90 -15.92 -3.31 -34.71
N SER A 91 -14.83 -3.26 -35.47
CA SER A 91 -13.56 -2.57 -35.12
C SER A 91 -12.97 -2.81 -33.71
N HIS A 92 -12.27 -3.94 -33.54
CA HIS A 92 -11.38 -4.22 -32.40
C HIS A 92 -10.20 -3.23 -32.24
N ARG A 93 -10.10 -2.22 -33.12
CA ARG A 93 -9.02 -1.20 -33.14
C ARG A 93 -9.19 -0.13 -32.06
N GLY A 94 -10.44 0.31 -31.82
CA GLY A 94 -10.72 1.45 -30.94
C GLY A 94 -10.48 1.18 -29.45
N VAL A 95 -10.72 -0.05 -28.99
CA VAL A 95 -10.51 -0.46 -27.59
C VAL A 95 -9.01 -0.44 -27.24
N ASN A 96 -8.16 -0.94 -28.15
CA ASN A 96 -6.71 -0.93 -27.97
C ASN A 96 -6.13 0.50 -27.95
N GLU A 97 -6.66 1.41 -28.79
CA GLU A 97 -6.32 2.83 -28.77
C GLU A 97 -6.81 3.57 -27.52
N TYR A 98 -7.81 3.05 -26.80
CA TYR A 98 -8.26 3.59 -25.52
C TYR A 98 -7.35 3.12 -24.37
N LEU A 99 -7.01 1.83 -24.35
CA LEU A 99 -6.10 1.23 -23.35
C LEU A 99 -4.71 1.87 -23.36
N GLU A 100 -4.10 2.09 -24.54
CA GLU A 100 -2.79 2.75 -24.60
C GLU A 100 -2.86 4.22 -24.16
N ARG A 101 -3.96 4.94 -24.45
CA ARG A 101 -4.17 6.31 -23.93
C ARG A 101 -4.31 6.34 -22.41
N LEU A 102 -5.07 5.42 -21.83
CA LEU A 102 -5.20 5.28 -20.38
C LEU A 102 -3.85 4.95 -19.72
N ARG A 103 -3.06 4.09 -20.36
CA ARG A 103 -1.71 3.75 -19.91
C ARG A 103 -0.77 4.95 -19.96
N GLU A 104 -0.77 5.73 -21.04
CA GLU A 104 -0.01 6.98 -21.15
C GLU A 104 -0.42 8.00 -20.08
N GLU A 105 -1.73 8.13 -19.80
CA GLU A 105 -2.24 9.00 -18.74
C GLU A 105 -1.78 8.53 -17.35
N ILE A 106 -1.83 7.22 -17.05
CA ILE A 106 -1.34 6.66 -15.79
C ILE A 106 0.17 6.90 -15.62
N MET A 107 0.97 6.65 -16.66
CA MET A 107 2.43 6.90 -16.61
C MET A 107 2.73 8.39 -16.40
N SER A 108 2.01 9.28 -17.10
CA SER A 108 2.12 10.73 -16.92
C SER A 108 1.74 11.17 -15.49
N LYS A 109 0.68 10.60 -14.90
CA LYS A 109 0.28 10.88 -13.51
C LYS A 109 1.31 10.38 -12.49
N LEU A 110 1.94 9.24 -12.74
CA LEU A 110 3.03 8.73 -11.88
C LEU A 110 4.26 9.64 -11.94
N ASP A 111 4.65 10.10 -13.13
CA ASP A 111 5.76 11.06 -13.31
C ASP A 111 5.43 12.43 -12.67
N GLU A 112 4.20 12.93 -12.80
CA GLU A 112 3.74 14.13 -12.07
C GLU A 112 3.85 13.97 -10.54
N ILE A 113 3.57 12.78 -10.01
CA ILE A 113 3.67 12.48 -8.57
C ILE A 113 5.13 12.36 -8.14
N GLU A 114 5.98 11.70 -8.92
CA GLU A 114 7.41 11.57 -8.66
C GLU A 114 8.11 12.94 -8.66
N ASN A 115 7.82 13.78 -9.67
CA ASN A 115 8.34 15.15 -9.76
C ASN A 115 7.80 16.11 -8.68
N ARG A 116 6.69 15.76 -8.00
CA ARG A 116 6.12 16.52 -6.87
C ARG A 116 6.59 16.02 -5.50
N MET A 117 7.12 14.81 -5.40
CA MET A 117 7.68 14.31 -4.15
C MET A 117 9.04 14.96 -3.89
N PRO A 118 9.27 15.58 -2.72
CA PRO A 118 10.61 15.99 -2.35
C PRO A 118 11.54 14.77 -2.34
N SER A 119 12.68 14.91 -3.02
CA SER A 119 13.68 13.83 -3.10
C SER A 119 14.12 13.39 -1.70
N ARG A 120 14.55 12.13 -1.55
CA ARG A 120 14.86 11.55 -0.21
C ARG A 120 15.90 12.34 0.61
N SER A 121 16.74 13.15 -0.04
CA SER A 121 17.64 14.11 0.61
C SER A 121 16.92 15.26 1.31
N PHE A 122 15.81 15.78 0.76
CA PHE A 122 15.04 16.89 1.33
C PHE A 122 14.62 16.64 2.79
N GLY A 123 14.25 15.40 3.13
CA GLY A 123 13.91 15.05 4.51
C GLY A 123 15.11 15.13 5.47
N ILE A 124 16.33 14.89 4.99
CA ILE A 124 17.56 15.02 5.76
C ILE A 124 17.92 16.50 5.92
N ASP A 125 17.86 17.26 4.82
CA ASP A 125 18.17 18.69 4.78
C ASP A 125 17.21 19.48 5.68
N MET A 126 15.90 19.24 5.56
CA MET A 126 14.86 19.83 6.42
C MET A 126 15.07 19.52 7.91
N LEU A 127 15.46 18.28 8.26
CA LEU A 127 15.77 17.92 9.65
C LEU A 127 17.06 18.58 10.17
N SER A 128 18.00 18.89 9.29
CA SER A 128 19.22 19.64 9.60
C SER A 128 18.87 21.11 9.88
N GLU A 129 18.12 21.76 8.98
CA GLU A 129 17.65 23.14 9.14
C GLU A 129 16.79 23.32 10.40
N MET A 130 15.84 22.41 10.66
CA MET A 130 15.03 22.43 11.88
C MET A 130 15.88 22.27 13.16
N ARG A 131 17.03 21.61 13.10
CA ARG A 131 17.95 21.49 14.23
C ARG A 131 18.71 22.81 14.46
N ALA A 132 19.30 23.36 13.40
CA ALA A 132 20.00 24.64 13.46
C ALA A 132 19.08 25.76 13.97
N LEU A 133 17.83 25.81 13.51
CA LEU A 133 16.83 26.78 13.96
C LEU A 133 16.51 26.62 15.47
N ARG A 134 16.42 25.39 15.98
CA ARG A 134 16.21 25.14 17.42
C ARG A 134 17.40 25.59 18.26
N GLU A 135 18.62 25.42 17.76
CA GLU A 135 19.84 25.89 18.43
C GLU A 135 19.90 27.42 18.49
N GLU A 136 19.52 28.13 17.42
CA GLU A 136 19.43 29.60 17.42
C GLU A 136 18.32 30.12 18.35
N VAL A 137 17.15 29.48 18.37
CA VAL A 137 16.07 29.83 19.32
C VAL A 137 16.53 29.64 20.78
N ALA A 138 17.26 28.55 21.09
CA ALA A 138 17.78 28.32 22.43
C ALA A 138 18.78 29.40 22.87
N LYS A 139 19.67 29.86 21.96
CA LYS A 139 20.58 30.99 22.22
C LYS A 139 19.82 32.30 22.48
N LEU A 140 18.79 32.58 21.68
CA LEU A 140 17.93 33.76 21.85
C LEU A 140 17.18 33.74 23.20
N GLU A 141 16.66 32.59 23.62
CA GLU A 141 16.05 32.43 24.94
C GLU A 141 17.06 32.68 26.08
N GLU A 142 18.28 32.15 25.97
CA GLU A 142 19.33 32.38 26.96
C GLU A 142 19.73 33.85 27.06
N MET A 143 19.92 34.52 25.90
CA MET A 143 20.16 35.97 25.84
C MET A 143 19.01 36.77 26.46
N LEU A 144 17.75 36.41 26.18
CA LEU A 144 16.58 37.08 26.75
C LEU A 144 16.52 36.90 28.27
N ARG A 145 16.80 35.70 28.80
CA ARG A 145 16.88 35.45 30.25
C ARG A 145 17.97 36.30 30.90
N GLU A 146 19.14 36.42 30.27
CA GLU A 146 20.24 37.24 30.79
C GLU A 146 19.95 38.74 30.73
N VAL A 147 19.24 39.22 29.70
CA VAL A 147 18.72 40.61 29.65
C VAL A 147 17.73 40.84 30.77
N LEU A 148 16.71 39.97 30.93
CA LEU A 148 15.71 40.09 31.99
C LEU A 148 16.33 40.04 33.39
N ARG A 149 17.39 39.24 33.60
CA ARG A 149 18.16 39.20 34.86
C ARG A 149 18.87 40.52 35.19
N ARG A 150 19.18 41.35 34.18
CA ARG A 150 19.86 42.64 34.32
C ARG A 150 18.90 43.84 34.34
N VAL A 151 17.64 43.65 33.95
CA VAL A 151 16.62 44.69 34.07
C VAL A 151 16.27 44.86 35.56
N PRO A 152 16.42 46.06 36.14
CA PRO A 152 16.00 46.29 37.53
C PRO A 152 14.47 46.09 37.65
N PRO A 153 13.97 45.60 38.80
CA PRO A 153 12.53 45.43 39.00
C PRO A 153 11.82 46.78 38.82
N VAL A 154 10.73 46.77 38.05
CA VAL A 154 9.85 47.94 37.91
C VAL A 154 9.20 48.20 39.28
N PRO A 155 9.32 49.41 39.84
CA PRO A 155 8.65 49.73 41.11
C PRO A 155 7.14 49.73 40.91
N GLU A 156 6.40 49.02 41.77
CA GLU A 156 4.92 48.96 41.75
C GLU A 156 4.26 50.21 42.36
N ASP A 157 4.79 51.41 42.09
CA ASP A 157 4.24 52.67 42.56
C ASP A 157 3.22 53.22 41.55
N GLY A 158 1.97 52.70 41.60
CA GLY A 158 0.93 53.13 40.66
C GLY A 158 -0.54 52.89 41.02
N THR A 159 -0.88 52.16 42.10
CA THR A 159 -2.27 51.74 42.37
C THR A 159 -2.84 52.07 43.76
N GLU A 160 -2.14 52.86 44.60
CA GLU A 160 -2.61 53.25 45.94
C GLU A 160 -2.77 54.77 46.20
N THR A 161 -3.36 55.53 45.26
CA THR A 161 -3.78 56.94 45.53
C THR A 161 -5.21 57.25 45.08
N LEU A 162 -6.19 56.42 45.45
CA LEU A 162 -7.62 56.73 45.27
C LEU A 162 -8.53 56.26 46.43
N ARG A 163 -8.03 56.40 47.68
CA ARG A 163 -8.83 56.24 48.92
C ARG A 163 -8.40 57.19 50.05
N ARG A 164 -8.57 58.51 49.84
CA ARG A 164 -8.85 59.51 50.90
C ARG A 164 -9.01 60.91 50.31
N ASN A 165 -10.27 61.31 50.09
CA ASN A 165 -10.94 62.48 50.69
C ASN A 165 -12.28 62.69 50.01
#